data_AF-A0A6J1QAR1-F1
#
_entry.id   AF-A0A6J1QAR1-F1
#
_cell.length_a   1.000
_cell.length_b   1.000
_cell.length_c   1.000
_cell.angle_alpha   90.00
_cell.angle_beta   90.00
_cell.angle_gamma   90.00
#
_symmetry.space_group_name_H-M   'P 1'
#
loop_
_entity.id
_entity.type
_entity.pdbx_description
1 polymer ?
#
loop_
_entity_poly.entity_id
_entity_poly.type
_entity_poly.pdbx_seq_one_letter_code
_entity_poly.pdbx_strand_id
1 'polypeptide(L)'
;EEINNILMARHRRKLRGARKKPLRIEGYVERTVQGLTAKQFREHFRMIPDTYEILEAKLGLLLSKESDSGRAIIPVRKQLLSTLWLLATPDSYRSVGERFDMGKSSASDSFIRIVKALNDIAGDVIVWPRGDQRIAVQEMFHRIGKLPHVGAIDGTNIPIKAPK
;
A
#
# COMPACT_ATOMS: atom_id res chain seq x y z
N GLU A 1 35.04 -16.37 20.30
CA GLU A 1 33.95 -15.66 19.57
C GLU A 1 33.02 -16.63 18.84
N GLU A 2 33.57 -17.56 18.07
CA GLU A 2 32.85 -18.57 17.28
C GLU A 2 31.95 -19.52 18.10
N ILE A 3 32.44 -20.01 19.25
CA ILE A 3 31.67 -20.86 20.18
C ILE A 3 30.43 -20.14 20.69
N ASN A 4 30.55 -18.83 20.96
CA ASN A 4 29.44 -18.02 21.47
C ASN A 4 28.37 -17.81 20.38
N ASN A 5 28.79 -17.63 19.12
CA ASN A 5 27.88 -17.58 17.97
C ASN A 5 27.11 -18.90 17.77
N ILE A 6 27.79 -20.04 17.92
CA ILE A 6 27.17 -21.36 17.83
C ILE A 6 26.17 -21.58 18.97
N LEU A 7 26.52 -21.20 20.20
CA LEU A 7 25.64 -21.30 21.37
C LEU A 7 24.39 -20.43 21.18
N MET A 8 24.58 -19.19 20.71
CA MET A 8 23.49 -18.25 20.43
C MET A 8 22.61 -18.70 19.27
N ALA A 9 23.17 -19.34 18.24
CA ALA A 9 22.40 -19.92 17.14
C ALA A 9 21.58 -21.14 17.60
N ARG A 10 22.15 -22.01 18.44
CA ARG A 10 21.45 -23.15 19.07
C ARG A 10 20.34 -22.70 20.01
N HIS A 11 20.59 -21.68 20.85
CA HIS A 11 19.60 -21.10 21.75
C HIS A 11 18.43 -20.49 20.96
N ARG A 12 18.73 -19.73 19.88
CA ARG A 12 17.72 -19.21 18.96
C ARG A 12 16.91 -20.30 18.26
N ARG A 13 17.53 -21.42 17.84
CA ARG A 13 16.82 -22.59 17.29
C ARG A 13 15.93 -23.29 18.32
N LYS A 14 16.38 -23.43 19.57
CA LYS A 14 15.56 -24.02 20.65
C LYS A 14 14.32 -23.18 20.93
N LEU A 15 14.47 -21.85 20.99
CA LEU A 15 13.34 -20.93 21.25
C LEU A 15 12.39 -20.78 20.06
N ARG A 16 12.91 -20.75 18.82
CA ARG A 16 12.11 -20.46 17.62
C ARG A 16 11.65 -21.71 16.86
N GLY A 17 12.13 -22.89 17.25
CA GLY A 17 11.98 -24.12 16.47
C GLY A 17 12.73 -24.07 15.13
N ALA A 18 12.53 -25.11 14.31
CA ALA A 18 13.02 -25.11 12.93
C ALA A 18 12.29 -24.03 12.11
N ARG A 19 13.04 -23.23 11.36
CA ARG A 19 12.49 -22.15 10.53
C ARG A 19 11.75 -22.76 9.34
N LYS A 20 10.44 -22.99 9.47
CA LYS A 20 9.55 -23.38 8.36
C LYS A 20 8.98 -22.11 7.70
N LYS A 21 8.99 -22.05 6.36
CA LYS A 21 8.26 -21.00 5.63
C LYS A 21 6.77 -21.22 5.95
N PRO A 22 6.04 -20.20 6.46
CA PRO A 22 4.59 -20.30 6.59
C PRO A 22 3.98 -20.61 5.22
N LEU A 23 2.92 -21.43 5.20
CA LEU A 23 2.12 -21.60 3.99
C LEU A 23 1.46 -20.27 3.65
N ARG A 24 1.52 -19.89 2.37
CA ARG A 24 0.98 -18.64 1.82
C ARG A 24 0.43 -18.92 0.44
N ILE A 25 -0.38 -18.00 -0.08
CA ILE A 25 -0.95 -18.13 -1.42
C ILE A 25 0.14 -17.83 -2.45
N GLU A 26 0.62 -18.88 -3.12
CA GLU A 26 1.61 -18.75 -4.18
C GLU A 26 0.95 -18.30 -5.48
N GLY A 27 1.56 -17.31 -6.14
CA GLY A 27 1.12 -16.84 -7.45
C GLY A 27 -0.14 -15.96 -7.43
N TYR A 28 -0.54 -15.37 -6.28
CA TYR A 28 -1.74 -14.53 -6.22
C TYR A 28 -1.71 -13.35 -7.21
N VAL A 29 -0.58 -12.66 -7.31
CA VAL A 29 -0.42 -11.52 -8.24
C VAL A 29 -0.48 -12.00 -9.68
N GLU A 30 0.24 -13.08 -9.97
CA GLU A 30 0.45 -13.59 -11.32
C GLU A 30 -0.77 -14.33 -11.86
N ARG A 31 -1.57 -14.97 -10.99
CA ARG A 31 -2.73 -15.78 -11.40
C ARG A 31 -4.06 -15.11 -11.11
N THR A 32 -4.23 -14.56 -9.90
CA THR A 32 -5.52 -14.00 -9.49
C THR A 32 -5.67 -12.57 -9.95
N VAL A 33 -4.70 -11.70 -9.66
CA VAL A 33 -4.82 -10.27 -10.01
C VAL A 33 -4.89 -10.06 -11.52
N GLN A 34 -4.13 -10.82 -12.32
CA GLN A 34 -4.21 -10.76 -13.79
C GLN A 34 -5.57 -11.20 -14.36
N GLY A 35 -6.28 -12.09 -13.66
CA GLY A 35 -7.60 -12.58 -14.06
C GLY A 35 -8.78 -11.70 -13.62
N LEU A 36 -8.53 -10.61 -12.88
CA LEU A 36 -9.60 -9.73 -12.41
C LEU A 36 -10.16 -8.88 -13.55
N THR A 37 -11.49 -8.72 -13.57
CA THR A 37 -12.12 -7.65 -14.35
C THR A 37 -11.75 -6.28 -13.78
N ALA A 38 -11.86 -5.22 -14.59
CA ALA A 38 -11.61 -3.85 -14.13
C ALA A 38 -12.49 -3.46 -12.93
N LYS A 39 -13.73 -3.97 -12.85
CA LYS A 39 -14.64 -3.76 -11.72
C LYS A 39 -14.08 -4.40 -10.44
N GLN A 40 -13.72 -5.68 -10.51
CA GLN A 40 -13.16 -6.40 -9.35
C GLN A 40 -11.83 -5.81 -8.89
N PHE A 41 -10.98 -5.41 -9.84
CA PHE A 41 -9.73 -4.72 -9.54
C PHE A 41 -10.01 -3.42 -8.77
N ARG A 42 -10.98 -2.61 -9.22
CA ARG A 42 -11.37 -1.38 -8.53
C ARG A 42 -11.97 -1.63 -7.14
N GLU A 43 -12.74 -2.70 -6.96
CA GLU A 43 -13.29 -3.07 -5.65
C GLU A 43 -12.19 -3.43 -4.65
N HIS A 44 -11.14 -4.14 -5.10
CA HIS A 44 -10.03 -4.55 -4.24
C HIS A 44 -9.00 -3.44 -3.98
N PHE A 45 -8.67 -2.65 -4.99
CA PHE A 45 -7.55 -1.70 -4.94
C PHE A 45 -7.97 -0.23 -4.93
N ARG A 46 -9.28 0.06 -5.01
CA ARG A 46 -9.85 1.43 -5.11
C ARG A 46 -9.28 2.25 -6.28
N MET A 47 -8.75 1.57 -7.28
CA MET A 47 -8.05 2.13 -8.44
C MET A 47 -8.43 1.32 -9.69
N ILE A 48 -8.45 1.94 -10.86
CA ILE A 48 -8.65 1.22 -12.13
C ILE A 48 -7.31 0.66 -12.65
N PRO A 49 -7.30 -0.45 -13.42
CA PRO A 49 -6.07 -1.06 -13.92
C PRO A 49 -5.15 -0.08 -14.66
N ASP A 50 -5.70 0.73 -15.56
CA ASP A 50 -4.88 1.66 -16.37
C ASP A 50 -4.13 2.70 -15.50
N THR A 51 -4.81 3.26 -14.49
CA THR A 51 -4.19 4.17 -13.52
C THR A 51 -3.12 3.45 -12.69
N TYR A 52 -3.35 2.18 -12.35
CA TYR A 52 -2.38 1.36 -11.65
C TYR A 52 -1.10 1.17 -12.47
N GLU A 53 -1.21 0.83 -13.76
CA GLU A 53 -0.04 0.62 -14.63
C GLU A 53 0.78 1.92 -14.79
N ILE A 54 0.11 3.07 -14.93
CA ILE A 54 0.78 4.39 -14.97
C ILE A 54 1.53 4.66 -13.66
N LEU A 55 0.89 4.39 -12.52
CA LEU A 55 1.49 4.58 -11.21
C LEU A 55 2.67 3.62 -10.99
N GLU A 56 2.54 2.36 -11.37
CA GLU A 56 3.60 1.36 -11.31
C GLU A 56 4.82 1.81 -12.11
N ALA A 57 4.63 2.27 -13.35
CA ALA A 57 5.73 2.75 -14.19
C ALA A 57 6.47 3.92 -13.54
N LYS A 58 5.73 4.90 -12.98
CA LYS A 58 6.32 6.07 -12.30
C LYS A 58 7.11 5.66 -11.06
N LEU A 59 6.54 4.78 -10.22
CA LEU A 59 7.22 4.29 -9.02
C LEU A 59 8.39 3.37 -9.35
N GLY A 60 8.31 2.60 -10.44
CA GLY A 60 9.40 1.77 -10.93
C GLY A 60 10.67 2.58 -11.12
N LEU A 61 10.59 3.70 -11.82
CA LEU A 61 11.73 4.59 -12.08
C LEU A 61 12.35 5.16 -10.79
N LEU A 62 11.52 5.51 -9.80
CA LEU A 62 11.99 6.04 -8.52
C LEU A 62 12.66 4.96 -7.65
N LEU A 63 12.12 3.75 -7.67
CA LEU A 63 12.53 2.65 -6.79
C LEU A 63 13.60 1.73 -7.39
N SER A 64 14.04 1.99 -8.62
CA SER A 64 15.04 1.19 -9.35
C SER A 64 16.48 1.28 -8.80
N LYS A 65 16.77 2.25 -7.92
CA LYS A 65 18.17 2.62 -7.58
C LYS A 65 18.78 1.92 -6.35
N GLU A 66 18.15 0.90 -5.76
CA GLU A 66 18.53 0.44 -4.40
C GLU A 66 19.07 -1.01 -4.27
N SER A 67 19.77 -1.59 -5.25
CA SER A 67 20.28 -2.97 -5.10
C SER A 67 21.77 -3.14 -5.42
N ASP A 68 22.64 -2.78 -4.48
CA ASP A 68 24.08 -3.13 -4.56
C ASP A 68 24.48 -4.35 -3.70
N SER A 69 23.61 -4.87 -2.83
CA SER A 69 23.83 -6.18 -2.16
C SER A 69 22.61 -6.67 -1.38
N GLY A 70 22.44 -8.00 -1.25
CA GLY A 70 21.47 -8.62 -0.33
C GLY A 70 20.43 -9.55 -0.98
N ARG A 71 19.34 -9.83 -0.25
CA ARG A 71 18.22 -10.67 -0.71
C ARG A 71 17.48 -9.95 -1.83
N ALA A 72 17.06 -10.68 -2.87
CA ALA A 72 16.29 -10.14 -3.98
C ALA A 72 15.12 -9.27 -3.47
N ILE A 73 15.08 -8.03 -3.97
CA ILE A 73 14.04 -7.06 -3.63
C ILE A 73 12.71 -7.57 -4.20
N ILE A 74 11.64 -7.47 -3.42
CA ILE A 74 10.29 -7.83 -3.88
C ILE A 74 9.94 -6.94 -5.09
N PRO A 75 9.39 -7.46 -6.20
CA PRO A 75 9.06 -6.64 -7.36
C PRO A 75 8.13 -5.47 -7.00
N VAL A 76 8.35 -4.29 -7.62
CA VAL A 76 7.54 -3.08 -7.37
C VAL A 76 6.06 -3.36 -7.51
N ARG A 77 5.64 -4.11 -8.54
CA ARG A 77 4.26 -4.58 -8.73
C ARG A 77 3.63 -5.15 -7.47
N LYS A 78 4.32 -6.12 -6.87
CA LYS A 78 3.85 -6.86 -5.69
C LYS A 78 3.84 -5.98 -4.44
N GLN A 79 4.88 -5.14 -4.27
CA GLN A 79 4.90 -4.14 -3.20
C GLN A 79 3.71 -3.17 -3.32
N LEU A 80 3.49 -2.61 -4.51
CA LEU A 80 2.42 -1.65 -4.78
C LEU A 80 1.03 -2.26 -4.59
N LEU A 81 0.74 -3.44 -5.15
CA LEU A 81 -0.56 -4.10 -4.98
C LEU A 81 -0.85 -4.42 -3.51
N SER A 82 0.15 -4.94 -2.78
CA SER A 82 -0.02 -5.24 -1.35
C SER A 82 -0.27 -3.98 -0.52
N THR A 83 0.35 -2.86 -0.90
CA THR A 83 0.18 -1.56 -0.24
C THR A 83 -1.18 -0.96 -0.53
N LEU A 84 -1.60 -0.94 -1.80
CA LEU A 84 -2.92 -0.47 -2.20
C LEU A 84 -4.03 -1.29 -1.53
N TRP A 85 -3.86 -2.60 -1.40
CA TRP A 85 -4.80 -3.45 -0.66
C TRP A 85 -4.95 -3.01 0.81
N LEU A 86 -3.83 -2.76 1.50
CA LEU A 86 -3.84 -2.27 2.89
C LEU A 86 -4.44 -0.87 3.03
N LEU A 87 -4.28 0.00 2.03
CA LEU A 87 -4.89 1.33 2.03
C LEU A 87 -6.39 1.27 1.72
N ALA A 88 -6.81 0.31 0.89
CA ALA A 88 -8.20 0.15 0.43
C ALA A 88 -9.09 -0.61 1.42
N THR A 89 -8.52 -1.40 2.34
CA THR A 89 -9.23 -2.34 3.20
C THR A 89 -8.71 -2.29 4.64
N PRO A 90 -9.54 -2.60 5.66
CA PRO A 90 -9.10 -2.66 7.06
C PRO A 90 -8.29 -3.94 7.37
N ASP A 91 -7.58 -4.49 6.38
CA ASP A 91 -6.86 -5.75 6.52
C ASP A 91 -5.52 -5.58 7.26
N SER A 92 -4.95 -6.69 7.72
CA SER A 92 -3.72 -6.72 8.49
C SER A 92 -2.52 -7.16 7.66
N TYR A 93 -1.31 -6.72 8.05
CA TYR A 93 -0.05 -7.23 7.45
C TYR A 93 0.10 -8.75 7.49
N ARG A 94 -0.57 -9.44 8.43
CA ARG A 94 -0.57 -10.91 8.51
C ARG A 94 -1.35 -11.51 7.34
N SER A 95 -2.60 -11.09 7.16
CA SER A 95 -3.48 -11.55 6.06
C SER A 95 -2.92 -11.14 4.69
N VAL A 96 -2.45 -9.91 4.55
CA VAL A 96 -1.82 -9.44 3.31
C VAL A 96 -0.52 -10.20 3.03
N GLY A 97 0.27 -10.48 4.06
CA GLY A 97 1.44 -11.34 3.94
C GLY A 97 1.10 -12.74 3.43
N GLU A 98 0.04 -13.35 3.97
CA GLU A 98 -0.46 -14.65 3.50
C GLU A 98 -0.95 -14.60 2.05
N ARG A 99 -1.68 -13.55 1.68
CA ARG A 99 -2.28 -13.38 0.34
C ARG A 99 -1.25 -13.09 -0.75
N PHE A 100 -0.27 -12.24 -0.49
CA PHE A 100 0.71 -11.79 -1.49
C PHE A 100 2.03 -12.59 -1.45
N ASP A 101 2.10 -13.69 -0.70
CA ASP A 101 3.32 -14.46 -0.41
C ASP A 101 4.47 -13.59 0.17
N MET A 102 4.15 -12.72 1.12
CA MET A 102 5.09 -11.81 1.76
C MET A 102 5.29 -12.15 3.24
N GLY A 103 6.53 -11.99 3.73
CA GLY A 103 6.76 -11.99 5.17
C GLY A 103 6.11 -10.75 5.80
N LYS A 104 5.55 -10.88 7.01
CA LYS A 104 4.91 -9.75 7.72
C LYS A 104 5.82 -8.51 7.77
N SER A 105 7.09 -8.69 8.12
CA SER A 105 8.09 -7.60 8.12
C SER A 105 8.28 -7.04 6.72
N SER A 106 8.47 -7.90 5.71
CA SER A 106 8.64 -7.45 4.32
C SER A 106 7.42 -6.71 3.77
N ALA A 107 6.20 -7.10 4.15
CA ALA A 107 4.97 -6.37 3.81
C ALA A 107 4.94 -4.98 4.47
N SER A 108 5.35 -4.89 5.74
CA SER A 108 5.50 -3.61 6.45
C SER A 108 6.56 -2.71 5.80
N ASP A 109 7.73 -3.27 5.47
CA ASP A 109 8.81 -2.52 4.84
C ASP A 109 8.40 -2.02 3.44
N SER A 110 7.73 -2.88 2.66
CA SER A 110 7.18 -2.53 1.35
C SER A 110 6.12 -1.44 1.46
N PHE A 111 5.23 -1.52 2.44
CA PHE A 111 4.21 -0.50 2.69
C PHE A 111 4.84 0.86 2.95
N ILE A 112 5.81 0.95 3.86
CA ILE A 112 6.50 2.21 4.17
C ILE A 112 7.25 2.74 2.95
N ARG A 113 7.94 1.87 2.19
CA ARG A 113 8.68 2.24 0.98
C ARG A 113 7.76 2.83 -0.09
N ILE A 114 6.65 2.16 -0.37
CA ILE A 114 5.66 2.62 -1.36
C ILE A 114 4.98 3.90 -0.89
N VAL A 115 4.54 4.01 0.37
CA VAL A 115 3.90 5.23 0.89
C VAL A 115 4.84 6.44 0.81
N LYS A 116 6.14 6.27 1.10
CA LYS A 116 7.14 7.34 0.91
C LYS A 116 7.23 7.75 -0.55
N ALA A 117 7.37 6.81 -1.46
CA ALA A 117 7.46 7.11 -2.89
C ALA A 117 6.17 7.75 -3.44
N LEU A 118 5.00 7.38 -2.91
CA LEU A 118 3.72 8.04 -3.22
C LEU A 118 3.71 9.49 -2.73
N ASN A 119 4.21 9.76 -1.53
CA ASN A 119 4.31 11.12 -0.99
C ASN A 119 5.28 11.98 -1.81
N ASP A 120 6.39 11.40 -2.29
CA ASP A 120 7.37 12.12 -3.12
C ASP A 120 6.76 12.62 -4.44
N ILE A 121 5.81 11.86 -5.02
CA ILE A 121 5.12 12.24 -6.26
C ILE A 121 3.77 12.92 -6.04
N ALA A 122 3.32 13.06 -4.78
CA ALA A 122 1.98 13.53 -4.47
C ALA A 122 1.74 14.96 -5.00
N GLY A 123 2.77 15.82 -4.96
CA GLY A 123 2.70 17.19 -5.46
C GLY A 123 2.45 17.31 -6.97
N ASP A 124 2.78 16.27 -7.74
CA ASP A 124 2.54 16.25 -9.20
C ASP A 124 1.07 15.96 -9.55
N VAL A 125 0.32 15.39 -8.61
CA VAL A 125 -1.04 14.87 -8.83
C VAL A 125 -2.06 15.64 -8.00
N ILE A 126 -1.74 15.96 -6.75
CA ILE A 126 -2.64 16.65 -5.81
C ILE A 126 -2.41 18.15 -5.93
N VAL A 127 -3.26 18.80 -6.73
CA VAL A 127 -3.21 20.24 -6.97
C VAL A 127 -4.32 20.93 -6.19
N TRP A 128 -3.94 21.91 -5.36
CA TRP A 128 -4.90 22.80 -4.70
C TRP A 128 -5.43 23.84 -5.68
N PRO A 129 -6.75 24.10 -5.74
CA PRO A 129 -7.28 25.14 -6.60
C PRO A 129 -6.79 26.52 -6.15
N ARG A 130 -6.48 27.39 -7.12
CA ARG A 130 -5.96 28.75 -6.89
C ARG A 130 -6.77 29.79 -7.67
N GLY A 131 -6.70 31.04 -7.23
CA GLY A 131 -7.39 32.16 -7.88
C GLY A 131 -8.87 31.88 -8.10
N ASP A 132 -9.35 32.17 -9.31
CA ASP A 132 -10.75 32.01 -9.70
C ASP A 132 -11.26 30.57 -9.57
N GLN A 133 -10.39 29.58 -9.79
CA GLN A 133 -10.76 28.16 -9.63
C GLN A 133 -11.14 27.85 -8.18
N ARG A 134 -10.42 28.44 -7.21
CA ARG A 134 -10.73 28.25 -5.79
C ARG A 134 -12.11 28.81 -5.45
N ILE A 135 -12.42 30.00 -5.96
CA ILE A 135 -13.71 30.66 -5.74
C ILE A 135 -14.83 29.81 -6.33
N ALA A 136 -14.67 29.35 -7.59
CA ALA A 136 -15.64 28.50 -8.27
C ALA A 136 -15.90 27.19 -7.52
N VAL A 137 -14.85 26.50 -7.04
CA VAL A 137 -15.00 25.26 -6.27
C VAL A 137 -15.71 25.54 -4.94
N GLN A 138 -15.33 26.62 -4.24
CA GLN A 138 -15.95 26.99 -2.97
C GLN A 138 -17.44 27.33 -3.11
N GLU A 139 -17.81 28.05 -4.18
CA GLU A 139 -19.21 28.32 -4.49
C GLU A 139 -20.00 27.04 -4.76
N MET A 140 -19.40 26.06 -5.46
CA MET A 140 -20.04 24.78 -5.74
C MET A 140 -20.32 24.00 -4.43
N PHE A 141 -19.35 23.91 -3.51
CA PHE A 141 -19.57 23.32 -2.19
C PHE A 141 -20.61 24.08 -1.36
N HIS A 142 -20.61 25.42 -1.45
CA HIS A 142 -21.62 26.24 -0.78
C HIS A 142 -23.03 26.00 -1.33
N ARG A 143 -23.18 25.78 -2.64
CA ARG A 143 -24.47 25.45 -3.27
C ARG A 143 -24.98 24.07 -2.86
N ILE A 144 -24.11 23.07 -2.76
CA ILE A 144 -24.47 21.69 -2.40
C ILE A 144 -24.94 21.59 -0.94
N GLY A 145 -24.23 22.24 -0.01
CA GLY A 145 -24.48 22.02 1.42
C GLY A 145 -24.06 23.15 2.35
N LYS A 146 -23.90 24.37 1.84
CA LYS A 146 -23.38 25.52 2.60
C LYS A 146 -22.00 25.29 3.20
N LEU A 147 -21.22 24.40 2.57
CA LEU A 147 -19.91 24.00 3.05
C LEU A 147 -18.82 24.97 2.56
N PRO A 148 -17.92 25.44 3.43
CA PRO A 148 -16.82 26.32 3.05
C PRO A 148 -15.58 25.52 2.61
N HIS A 149 -15.74 24.56 1.70
CA HIS A 149 -14.67 23.65 1.28
C HIS A 149 -14.18 23.94 -0.14
N VAL A 150 -12.92 23.62 -0.42
CA VAL A 150 -12.25 23.81 -1.72
C VAL A 150 -11.89 22.47 -2.38
N GLY A 151 -12.48 21.37 -1.89
CA GLY A 151 -12.21 20.01 -2.32
C GLY A 151 -12.76 19.01 -1.31
N ALA A 152 -12.84 17.74 -1.71
CA ALA A 152 -13.21 16.63 -0.85
C ALA A 152 -12.39 15.40 -1.25
N ILE A 153 -11.98 14.60 -0.25
CA ILE A 153 -11.22 13.36 -0.45
C ILE A 153 -11.90 12.27 0.37
N ASP A 154 -12.68 11.42 -0.32
CA ASP A 154 -13.45 10.29 0.21
C ASP A 154 -14.30 10.60 1.47
N GLY A 155 -15.11 9.63 1.89
CA GLY A 155 -15.85 9.69 3.14
C GLY A 155 -15.14 8.90 4.23
N THR A 156 -14.88 9.54 5.38
CA THR A 156 -14.61 8.80 6.62
C THR A 156 -15.88 8.72 7.45
N ASN A 157 -16.12 7.58 8.09
CA ASN A 157 -17.20 7.49 9.07
C ASN A 157 -16.81 8.32 10.30
N ILE A 158 -17.54 9.39 10.57
CA ILE A 158 -17.36 10.21 11.77
C ILE A 158 -18.33 9.67 12.82
N PRO A 159 -17.86 9.04 13.91
CA PRO A 159 -18.76 8.56 14.95
C PRO A 159 -19.43 9.76 15.63
N ILE A 160 -20.74 9.91 15.42
CA ILE A 160 -21.56 10.92 16.08
C ILE A 160 -22.21 10.27 17.29
N LYS A 161 -22.08 10.90 18.46
CA LYS A 161 -22.78 10.48 19.66
C LYS A 161 -24.28 10.67 19.45
N ALA A 162 -25.09 9.64 19.70
CA ALA A 162 -26.54 9.74 19.60
C ALA A 162 -27.06 10.91 20.46
N PRO A 163 -28.10 11.64 20.00
CA PRO A 163 -28.77 12.64 20.82
C PRO A 163 -29.23 12.03 22.14
N LYS A 164 -29.26 12.85 23.20
CA LYS A 164 -29.91 12.48 24.46
C LYS A 164 -31.42 12.57 24.32
#